data_AF-A0A2V8V2T8-F1
#
_entry.id   AF-A0A2V8V2T8-F1
#
_cell.length_a   1.000
_cell.length_b   1.000
_cell.length_c   1.000
_cell.angle_alpha   90.00
_cell.angle_beta   90.00
_cell.angle_gamma   90.00
#
_symmetry.space_group_name_H-M   'P 1'
#
loop_
_entity.id
_entity.type
_entity.pdbx_description
1 polymer ?
#
loop_
_entity_poly.entity_id
_entity_poly.type
_entity_poly.pdbx_seq_one_letter_code
_entity_poly.pdbx_strand_id
1 'polypeptide(L)' 'MPDQAGNVVLAAHRDTFFRPLRKIHKGDAIELTPWNGSHTYRVESVHVVGPNDIGVLEPTSECKLTLLTCYPF' A
#
# COMPACT_ATOMS: atom_id res chain seq x y z
N MET A 1 -13.99 2.45 -0.85
CA MET A 1 -13.84 1.01 -0.52
C MET A 1 -12.92 0.35 -1.56
N PRO A 2 -12.33 -0.83 -1.30
CA PRO A 2 -11.42 -1.51 -2.24
C PRO A 2 -12.03 -1.91 -3.61
N ASP A 3 -13.32 -1.63 -3.86
CA ASP A 3 -14.00 -1.78 -5.15
C ASP A 3 -14.44 -0.43 -5.77
N GLN A 4 -13.98 0.69 -5.19
CA GLN A 4 -14.35 2.03 -5.61
C GLN A 4 -13.09 2.76 -6.09
N ALA A 5 -13.20 3.53 -7.18
CA ALA A 5 -12.13 4.41 -7.64
C ALA A 5 -11.61 5.25 -6.46
N GLY A 6 -10.29 5.22 -6.25
CA GLY A 6 -9.66 5.85 -5.11
C GLY A 6 -8.43 5.12 -4.60
N ASN A 7 -7.83 5.70 -3.58
CA ASN A 7 -6.61 5.20 -2.97
C ASN A 7 -6.92 4.72 -1.55
N VAL A 8 -6.82 3.40 -1.32
CA VAL A 8 -6.88 2.82 0.01
C VAL A 8 -5.48 2.89 0.60
N VAL A 9 -5.32 3.64 1.69
CA VAL A 9 -4.02 3.77 2.37
C VAL A 9 -4.04 2.95 3.67
N LEU A 10 -3.08 2.05 3.82
CA LEU A 10 -2.82 1.32 5.06
C LEU A 10 -1.45 1.71 5.60
N ALA A 11 -1.42 2.22 6.83
CA ALA A 11 -0.19 2.57 7.52
C ALA A 11 0.07 1.60 8.67
N ALA A 12 1.27 1.06 8.75
CA ALA A 12 1.69 0.23 9.88
C ALA A 12 3.21 0.31 10.10
N HIS A 13 3.65 -0.11 11.29
CA HIS A 13 5.07 -0.08 11.62
C HIS A 13 5.87 -1.14 10.85
N ARG A 14 7.06 -0.72 10.38
CA ARG A 14 8.01 -1.54 9.59
C ARG A 14 8.67 -2.68 10.36
N ASP A 15 8.60 -2.67 11.68
CA ASP A 15 9.21 -3.67 12.57
C ASP A 15 8.21 -4.74 13.04
N THR A 16 6.91 -4.47 12.89
CA THR A 16 5.81 -5.39 13.22
C THR A 16 5.12 -5.85 11.94
N PHE A 17 3.92 -5.33 11.65
CA PHE A 17 3.05 -5.81 10.59
C PHE A 17 3.67 -5.66 9.19
N PHE A 18 4.42 -4.58 8.94
CA PHE A 18 4.98 -4.31 7.62
C PHE A 18 6.45 -4.73 7.48
N ARG A 19 6.98 -5.50 8.43
CA ARG A 19 8.33 -6.09 8.32
C ARG A 19 8.58 -6.88 7.03
N PRO A 20 7.60 -7.63 6.48
CA PRO A 20 7.77 -8.31 5.19
C PRO A 20 8.01 -7.37 4.00
N LEU A 21 7.53 -6.12 4.06
CA LEU A 21 7.69 -5.14 2.98
C LEU A 21 9.16 -4.82 2.68
N ARG A 22 10.09 -5.12 3.59
CA ARG A 22 11.54 -5.04 3.34
C ARG A 22 11.99 -5.85 2.11
N LYS A 23 11.25 -6.90 1.74
CA LYS A 23 11.56 -7.80 0.62
C LYS A 23 10.56 -7.71 -0.52
N ILE A 24 9.72 -6.67 -0.56
CA ILE A 24 8.70 -6.54 -1.60
C ILE A 24 9.29 -6.00 -2.89
N HIS A 25 8.82 -6.53 -4.02
CA HIS A 25 9.26 -6.14 -5.36
C HIS A 25 8.07 -5.93 -6.28
N LYS A 26 8.31 -5.21 -7.38
CA LYS A 26 7.33 -5.05 -8.45
C LYS A 26 6.88 -6.42 -8.96
N GLY A 27 5.58 -6.62 -9.07
CA GLY A 27 4.95 -7.86 -9.51
C GLY A 27 4.47 -8.77 -8.37
N ASP A 28 4.90 -8.53 -7.13
CA ASP A 28 4.41 -9.30 -5.97
C ASP A 28 2.91 -9.10 -5.79
N ALA A 29 2.22 -10.17 -5.38
CA ALA A 29 0.79 -10.14 -5.08
C ALA A 29 0.55 -9.74 -3.63
N ILE A 30 -0.46 -8.89 -3.42
CA ILE A 30 -0.94 -8.50 -2.09
C ILE A 30 -2.43 -8.85 -2.03
N GLU A 31 -2.81 -9.73 -1.11
CA GLU A 31 -4.20 -10.04 -0.85
C GLU A 31 -4.71 -9.19 0.32
N LEU A 32 -5.77 -8.42 0.06
CA LEU A 32 -6.48 -7.63 1.05
C LEU A 32 -7.84 -8.27 1.30
N THR A 33 -8.05 -8.79 2.51
CA THR A 33 -9.29 -9.50 2.88
C THR A 33 -10.10 -8.70 3.91
N PRO A 34 -10.88 -7.68 3.48
CA PRO A 34 -11.85 -7.03 4.35
C PRO A 34 -13.03 -7.96 4.68
N TRP A 35 -13.92 -7.51 5.57
CA TRP A 35 -15.11 -8.26 5.98
C TRP A 35 -16.07 -8.57 4.82
N ASN A 36 -16.01 -7.81 3.72
CA ASN A 36 -16.91 -7.91 2.58
C ASN A 36 -16.33 -8.71 1.38
N GLY A 37 -15.14 -9.30 1.50
CA GLY A 37 -14.54 -10.05 0.39
C GLY A 37 -13.02 -10.10 0.45
N SER A 38 -12.39 -10.63 -0.61
CA SER A 38 -10.93 -10.58 -0.80
C SER A 38 -10.60 -9.92 -2.13
N HIS A 39 -9.59 -9.07 -2.13
CA HIS A 39 -9.11 -8.32 -3.29
C HIS A 39 -7.62 -8.59 -3.47
N THR A 40 -7.23 -8.99 -4.68
CA THR A 40 -5.81 -9.19 -5.01
C THR A 40 -5.27 -8.00 -5.77
N TYR A 41 -4.23 -7.38 -5.22
CA TYR A 41 -3.45 -6.32 -5.84
C TYR A 41 -2.10 -6.85 -6.31
N ARG A 42 -1.48 -6.12 -7.24
CA ARG A 42 -0.08 -6.34 -7.61
C ARG A 42 0.73 -5.09 -7.34
N VAL A 43 1.94 -5.29 -6.85
CA VAL A 43 2.89 -4.19 -6.63
C VAL A 43 3.32 -3.63 -7.97
N GLU A 44 2.91 -2.39 -8.25
CA GLU A 44 3.33 -1.69 -9.45
C GLU A 44 4.66 -0.94 -9.25
N SER A 45 4.84 -0.34 -8.08
CA SER A 45 6.02 0.45 -7.73
C SER A 45 6.27 0.48 -6.22
N VAL A 46 7.51 0.81 -5.85
CA VAL A 46 7.95 1.02 -4.47
C VAL A 46 8.79 2.30 -4.45
N HIS A 47 8.46 3.23 -3.54
CA HIS A 47 9.12 4.53 -3.43
C HIS A 47 9.44 4.85 -1.97
N VAL A 48 10.60 5.49 -1.74
CA VAL A 48 10.91 6.14 -0.47
C VAL A 48 10.62 7.62 -0.65
N VAL A 49 9.66 8.14 0.11
CA VAL A 49 9.19 9.53 0.02
C VAL A 49 9.57 10.32 1.27
N GLY A 50 9.62 11.65 1.15
CA GLY A 50 9.86 12.55 2.28
C GLY A 50 8.60 12.73 3.15
N PRO A 51 8.74 13.21 4.39
CA PRO A 51 7.60 13.36 5.31
C PRO A 51 6.54 14.37 4.85
N ASN A 52 6.91 15.32 3.96
CA ASN A 52 5.99 16.32 3.41
C ASN A 52 5.36 15.89 2.08
N ASP A 53 5.66 14.69 1.59
CA ASP A 53 5.15 14.19 0.30
C ASP A 53 3.76 13.59 0.48
N ILE A 54 2.77 14.46 0.66
CA ILE A 54 1.36 14.08 0.88
C ILE A 54 0.66 13.57 -0.39
N GLY A 55 1.28 13.71 -1.56
CA GLY A 55 0.74 13.27 -2.84
C GLY A 55 0.46 11.77 -2.90
N VAL A 56 1.18 10.97 -2.10
CA VAL A 56 0.96 9.52 -1.97
C VAL A 56 -0.40 9.15 -1.38
N LEU A 57 -1.08 10.10 -0.73
CA LEU A 57 -2.39 9.91 -0.09
C LEU A 57 -3.55 10.37 -0.98
N GLU A 58 -3.27 11.05 -2.10
CA GLU A 58 -4.31 11.61 -2.94
C GLU A 58 -5.18 10.51 -3.58
N PRO A 59 -6.49 10.77 -3.76
CA PRO A 59 -7.38 9.84 -4.43
C PRO A 59 -7.00 9.68 -5.90
N THR A 60 -6.93 8.43 -6.35
CA THR A 60 -6.66 8.09 -7.75
C THR A 60 -7.94 7.75 -8.50
N SER A 61 -7.96 7.96 -9.82
CA SER A 61 -9.07 7.52 -10.68
C SER A 61 -9.18 6.00 -10.78
N GLU A 62 -8.08 5.30 -10.48
CA GLU A 62 -8.00 3.84 -10.41
C GLU A 62 -8.10 3.34 -8.98
N CYS A 63 -8.42 2.05 -8.81
CA CYS A 63 -8.43 1.42 -7.49
C CYS A 63 -7.00 1.07 -7.07
N LYS A 64 -6.44 1.88 -6.17
CA LYS A 64 -5.06 1.77 -5.71
C LYS A 64 -5.00 1.38 -4.24
N LEU A 65 -4.04 0.52 -3.89
CA LEU A 65 -3.67 0.21 -2.51
C LEU A 65 -2.27 0.77 -2.24
N THR A 66 -2.16 1.68 -1.27
CA THR A 66 -0.89 2.26 -0.82
C THR A 66 -0.56 1.73 0.58
N LEU A 67 0.53 0.97 0.69
CA LEU A 67 1.07 0.51 1.98
C LEU A 67 2.17 1.47 2.45
N LEU A 68 1.94 2.16 3.56
CA LEU A 68 2.82 3.20 4.07
C LEU A 68 3.53 2.75 5.36
N THR A 69 4.83 2.98 5.45
CA THR A 69 5.62 2.75 6.66
C THR A 69 6.83 3.67 6.75
N CYS A 70 7.47 3.73 7.92
CA CYS A 70 8.73 4.45 8.09
C CYS A 70 9.88 3.71 7.39
N TYR A 71 10.86 4.47 6.89
CA TYR A 71 12.09 3.97 6.27
C TYR A 71 13.31 4.57 7.01
N PRO A 72 14.51 3.92 7.07
CA PRO A 72 14.95 2.63 6.48
C PRO A 72 14.22 1.41 7.04
N PHE A 73 14.49 0.20 6.51
CA PHE A 73 13.99 -1.11 7.01
C PHE A 73 14.99 -1.90 7.85
#